data_AF-G6EJD2-F1
#
_entry.id   AF-G6EJD2-F1
#
_cell.length_a   1.000
_cell.length_b   1.000
_cell.length_c   1.000
_cell.angle_alpha   90.00
_cell.angle_beta   90.00
_cell.angle_gamma   90.00
#
_symmetry.space_group_name_H-M   'P 1'
#
loop_
_entity.id
_entity.type
_entity.pdbx_description
1 polymer ?
#
loop_
_entity_poly.entity_id
_entity_poly.type
_entity_poly.pdbx_seq_one_letter_code
_entity_poly.pdbx_strand_id
1 'polypeptide(L)' 'MLSDTPEVVEADRVTGADCFLAKFVVSDVQELETVVDRFVPFASTDTAIIQSSTVARRLPKL' A
#
# COMPACT_ATOMS: atom_id res chain seq x y z
N MET A 1 2.68 -13.23 -0.66
CA MET A 1 3.20 -12.15 -1.53
C MET A 1 3.14 -10.80 -0.83
N LEU A 2 1.96 -10.23 -0.57
CA LEU A 2 1.84 -8.98 0.20
C LEU A 2 2.41 -9.13 1.63
N SER A 3 2.05 -10.22 2.32
CA SER A 3 2.58 -10.56 3.65
C SER A 3 4.09 -10.83 3.69
N ASP A 4 4.69 -11.16 2.55
CA ASP A 4 6.11 -11.53 2.44
C ASP A 4 6.96 -10.33 1.98
N THR A 5 6.31 -9.21 1.65
CA THR A 5 6.95 -7.98 1.19
C THR A 5 7.16 -7.06 2.40
N PRO A 6 8.41 -6.84 2.87
CA PRO A 6 8.67 -6.17 4.13
C PRO A 6 8.24 -4.70 4.17
N GLU A 7 8.16 -4.04 3.02
CA GLU A 7 7.73 -2.66 2.88
C GLU A 7 6.22 -2.51 3.11
N VAL A 8 5.43 -3.60 3.02
CA VAL A 8 3.98 -3.60 3.26
C VAL A 8 3.70 -3.55 4.76
N VAL A 9 3.12 -2.45 5.23
CA VAL A 9 2.76 -2.26 6.66
C VAL A 9 1.28 -2.49 6.95
N GLU A 10 0.43 -2.41 5.92
CA GLU A 10 -0.96 -2.87 5.96
C GLU A 10 -1.39 -3.33 4.57
N ALA A 11 -2.35 -4.26 4.56
CA ALA A 11 -3.08 -4.62 3.36
C ALA A 11 -4.50 -5.02 3.74
N ASP A 12 -5.47 -4.37 3.13
CA ASP A 12 -6.89 -4.67 3.31
C ASP A 12 -7.46 -5.22 2.00
N ARG A 13 -8.21 -6.31 2.10
CA ARG A 13 -9.06 -6.75 0.98
C ARG A 13 -10.26 -5.82 0.93
N VAL A 14 -10.46 -5.18 -0.22
CA VAL A 14 -11.53 -4.19 -0.40
C VAL A 14 -12.60 -4.71 -1.37
N THR A 15 -13.76 -4.07 -1.33
CA THR A 15 -14.79 -4.21 -2.35
C THR A 15 -14.64 -3.05 -3.34
N GLY A 16 -14.62 -3.31 -4.65
CA GLY A 16 -14.45 -2.27 -5.66
C GLY A 16 -13.78 -2.81 -6.93
N ALA A 17 -13.13 -1.91 -7.67
CA ALA A 17 -12.32 -2.28 -8.84
C ALA A 17 -11.01 -2.98 -8.44
N ASP A 18 -10.44 -2.58 -7.30
CA ASP A 18 -9.17 -3.12 -6.81
C ASP A 18 -9.38 -4.33 -5.89
N CYS A 19 -8.48 -5.31 -6.02
CA CYS A 19 -8.49 -6.51 -5.17
C CYS A 19 -8.04 -6.21 -3.73
N PHE A 20 -7.07 -5.32 -3.57
CA PHE A 20 -6.44 -4.98 -2.29
C PHE A 20 -6.01 -3.51 -2.27
N LEU A 21 -6.12 -2.89 -1.09
CA LEU A 21 -5.45 -1.63 -0.78
C LEU A 21 -4.29 -1.92 0.17
N ALA A 22 -3.07 -1.73 -0.29
CA ALA A 22 -1.86 -1.94 0.51
C ALA A 22 -1.14 -0.62 0.77
N LYS A 23 -0.64 -0.47 2.00
CA LYS A 23 0.20 0.66 2.39
C LYS A 23 1.64 0.20 2.50
N PHE A 24 2.52 0.94 1.82
CA PHE A 24 3.95 0.68 1.79
C PHE A 24 4.70 1.80 2.51
N VAL A 25 5.81 1.46 3.16
CA VAL A 25 6.80 2.41 3.68
C VAL A 25 8.11 2.16 2.94
N VAL A 26 8.58 3.20 2.27
CA VAL A 26 9.80 3.19 1.45
C VAL A 26 10.61 4.45 1.74
N SER A 27 11.90 4.39 1.48
CA SER A 27 12.87 5.47 1.72
C SER A 27 12.86 6.53 0.62
N ASP A 28 12.61 6.15 -0.63
CA ASP A 28 12.55 7.04 -1.78
C ASP A 28 11.63 6.51 -2.91
N VAL A 29 11.56 7.26 -4.01
CA VAL A 29 10.70 6.93 -5.17
C VAL A 29 11.25 5.75 -5.96
N GLN A 30 12.56 5.54 -5.99
CA GLN A 30 13.19 4.44 -6.70
C GLN A 30 12.91 3.10 -6.00
N GLU A 31 12.90 3.10 -4.67
CA GLU A 31 12.44 1.96 -3.88
C GLU A 31 10.94 1.71 -4.08
N LEU A 32 10.11 2.78 -4.18
CA LEU A 32 8.69 2.64 -4.55
C LEU A 32 8.52 1.92 -5.89
N GLU A 33 9.23 2.37 -6.94
CA GLU A 33 9.18 1.75 -8.26
C GLU A 33 9.59 0.28 -8.20
N THR A 34 10.68 -0.02 -7.49
CA THR A 34 11.16 -1.39 -7.28
C THR A 34 10.11 -2.27 -6.60
N VAL A 35 9.42 -1.74 -5.58
CA VAL A 35 8.36 -2.45 -4.88
C VAL A 35 7.19 -2.72 -5.83
N VAL A 36 6.73 -1.69 -6.57
CA VAL A 36 5.61 -1.77 -7.51
C VAL A 36 5.89 -2.77 -8.63
N ASP A 37 7.10 -2.76 -9.20
CA ASP A 37 7.53 -3.67 -10.26
C ASP A 37 7.42 -5.15 -9.84
N ARG A 38 7.57 -5.46 -8.55
CA ARG A 38 7.34 -6.82 -8.04
C ARG A 38 5.88 -7.26 -8.11
N PHE A 39 4.92 -6.33 -8.13
CA PHE A 39 3.49 -6.62 -8.21
C PHE A 39 2.95 -6.64 -9.65
N VAL A 40 3.61 -5.96 -10.59
CA VAL A 40 3.22 -5.89 -12.01
C VAL A 40 2.88 -7.26 -12.65
N PRO A 41 3.62 -8.35 -12.40
CA PRO A 41 3.31 -9.66 -13.00
C PRO A 41 1.99 -10.28 -12.51
N PHE A 42 1.48 -9.82 -11.37
CA PHE A 42 0.35 -10.45 -10.68
C PHE A 42 -0.93 -9.63 -10.77
N ALA A 43 -0.82 -8.30 -10.86
CA ALA A 43 -1.95 -7.39 -10.95
C ALA A 43 -1.54 -6.05 -11.55
N SER A 44 -2.50 -5.37 -12.18
CA SER A 44 -2.40 -3.93 -12.41
C SER A 44 -2.36 -3.22 -11.06
N THR A 45 -1.50 -2.22 -10.92
CA THR A 45 -1.29 -1.50 -9.65
C THR A 45 -1.48 -0.02 -9.87
N ASP A 46 -2.45 0.57 -9.18
CA ASP A 46 -2.56 2.02 -9.05
C ASP A 46 -1.81 2.48 -7.79
N THR A 47 -1.03 3.55 -7.91
CA THR A 47 -0.19 4.05 -6.82
C THR A 47 -0.56 5.48 -6.44
N ALA A 48 -0.55 5.74 -5.13
CA ALA A 48 -0.75 7.07 -4.58
C ALA A 48 0.24 7.31 -3.44
N ILE A 49 0.78 8.53 -3.35
CA ILE A 49 1.72 8.92 -2.30
C ILE A 49 0.97 9.70 -1.22
N ILE A 50 1.06 9.24 0.03
CA ILE A 50 0.48 9.93 1.19
C ILE A 50 1.39 11.11 1.55
N GLN A 51 0.99 12.32 1.17
CA GLN A 51 1.75 13.55 1.47
C GLN A 51 1.68 13.98 2.94
N SER A 52 0.54 13.74 3.60
CA SER A 52 0.35 14.01 5.02
C SER A 52 -0.79 13.16 5.58
N SER A 53 -0.75 12.88 6.89
CA SER A 53 -1.85 12.21 7.61
C SER A 53 -2.52 13.22 8.53
N THR A 54 -3.61 13.84 8.07
CA THR A 54 -4.35 14.86 8.83
C THR A 54 -5.06 14.29 10.05
N VAL A 55 -5.37 12.99 10.04
CA VAL A 55 -5.96 12.26 11.15
C VAL A 55 -5.09 11.05 11.45
N ALA A 56 -4.55 10.99 12.67
CA ALA A 56 -3.83 9.81 13.13
C ALA A 56 -4.78 8.61 13.20
N ARG A 57 -4.24 7.41 12.93
CA ARG A 57 -4.99 6.17 13.12
C ARG A 57 -5.47 6.06 14.56
N ARG A 58 -6.77 5.84 14.71
CA ARG A 58 -7.43 5.73 16.01
C ARG A 58 -8.62 4.78 15.88
N LEU A 59 -8.97 4.16 16.99
CA LEU A 59 -10.25 3.45 17.10
C LEU A 59 -11.40 4.47 17.06
N PRO A 60 -12.59 4.06 16.57
CA PRO A 60 -13.80 4.87 16.71
C PRO A 60 -14.03 5.25 18.17
N LYS A 61 -14.48 6.48 18.41
CA LYS A 61 -15.03 6.82 19.73
C LYS A 61 -16.38 6.12 19.84
N LEU A 62 -16.50 5.23 20.83
CA LEU A 62 -17.77 4.57 21.18
C LEU A 62 -18.80 5.61 21.62
#